data_AF-A0A7L9SLG2-F1
#
_entry.id   AF-A0A7L9SLG2-F1
#
_cell.length_a   1.000
_cell.length_b   1.000
_cell.length_c   1.000
_cell.angle_alpha   90.00
_cell.angle_beta   90.00
_cell.angle_gamma   90.00
#
_symmetry.space_group_name_H-M   'P 1'
#
loop_
_entity.id
_entity.type
_entity.pdbx_description
1 polymer ?
#
loop_
_entity_poly.entity_id
_entity_poly.type
_entity_poly.pdbx_seq_one_letter_code
_entity_poly.pdbx_strand_id
1 'polypeptide(L)'
;MSLYIDMLPSDFKVSNVFMTNDTNWSECVSLRESMYRSNNPSALRSQTRIINSFYQLLNDTAYEEISVKQIISKSQISRKTFYRNFDSKEDVLISCIYKILSAYIEEMHTQSEVTLSWIIEQAFRILEHNKNFFQLLQRDNLLYLVLNVINREILDEHFSLSDQKSDFSRYIVYFNVGALFNVLSLWLEKDDAYSADDILRFLSDYMTSGITKNLKSPLVI
;
A
#
# COMPACT_ATOMS: atom_id res chain seq x y z
N MET A 1 -19.87 25.43 -8.85
CA MET A 1 -18.44 25.05 -8.84
C MET A 1 -18.40 23.56 -8.60
N SER A 2 -18.58 22.82 -9.71
CA SER A 2 -19.04 21.43 -9.80
C SER A 2 -17.96 20.60 -10.51
N LEU A 3 -16.72 20.64 -10.00
CA LEU A 3 -15.55 20.06 -10.69
C LEU A 3 -14.85 18.95 -9.90
N TYR A 4 -15.33 18.59 -8.70
CA TYR A 4 -14.71 17.55 -7.87
C TYR A 4 -15.58 16.32 -7.60
N ILE A 5 -16.87 16.35 -7.99
CA ILE A 5 -17.81 15.24 -7.72
C ILE A 5 -17.83 14.20 -8.86
N ASP A 6 -17.32 14.51 -10.05
CA ASP A 6 -17.37 13.60 -11.22
C ASP A 6 -16.07 12.81 -11.45
N MET A 7 -15.28 12.55 -10.40
CA MET A 7 -13.92 12.03 -10.56
C MET A 7 -13.75 10.50 -10.55
N LEU A 8 -14.85 9.74 -10.57
CA LEU A 8 -14.85 8.30 -10.87
C LEU A 8 -16.00 7.95 -11.84
N PRO A 9 -15.76 7.13 -12.88
CA PRO A 9 -16.82 6.75 -13.83
C PRO A 9 -17.98 6.04 -13.11
N SER A 10 -19.20 6.45 -13.43
CA SER A 10 -20.46 5.98 -12.83
C SER A 10 -20.81 4.50 -13.09
N ASP A 11 -19.94 3.75 -13.76
CA ASP A 11 -20.20 2.41 -14.30
C ASP A 11 -19.22 1.32 -13.79
N PHE A 12 -18.42 1.60 -12.76
CA PHE A 12 -17.53 0.60 -12.17
C PHE A 12 -18.31 -0.44 -11.34
N LYS A 13 -18.38 -1.69 -11.82
CA LYS A 13 -18.90 -2.84 -11.07
C LYS A 13 -17.94 -4.01 -11.19
N VAL A 14 -17.40 -4.50 -10.08
CA VAL A 14 -16.86 -5.86 -9.99
C VAL A 14 -17.30 -6.49 -8.66
N SER A 15 -17.28 -7.82 -8.60
CA SER A 15 -18.02 -8.66 -7.65
C SER A 15 -17.13 -9.35 -6.62
N ASN A 16 -17.56 -9.27 -5.36
CA ASN A 16 -17.32 -10.07 -4.14
C ASN A 16 -16.16 -11.10 -4.08
N VAL A 17 -15.33 -11.02 -3.02
CA VAL A 17 -15.17 -12.06 -1.96
C VAL A 17 -14.05 -11.76 -0.91
N PHE A 18 -14.47 -11.77 0.37
CA PHE A 18 -13.85 -12.07 1.71
C PHE A 18 -12.50 -11.53 2.24
N MET A 19 -12.59 -10.96 3.47
CA MET A 19 -11.55 -10.72 4.48
C MET A 19 -11.43 -11.86 5.50
N THR A 20 -10.25 -12.09 6.09
CA THR A 20 -10.10 -12.73 7.41
C THR A 20 -9.22 -11.90 8.36
N ASN A 21 -9.64 -11.87 9.64
CA ASN A 21 -9.13 -11.05 10.74
C ASN A 21 -8.11 -11.81 11.60
N ASP A 22 -6.90 -12.01 11.12
CA ASP A 22 -5.79 -12.42 11.98
C ASP A 22 -4.48 -12.00 11.33
N THR A 23 -3.55 -11.46 12.10
CA THR A 23 -2.18 -11.11 11.67
C THR A 23 -1.34 -12.39 11.50
N ASN A 24 -1.94 -13.38 10.83
CA ASN A 24 -1.37 -14.64 10.48
C ASN A 24 -1.00 -14.58 8.99
N TRP A 25 0.23 -14.15 8.72
CA TRP A 25 0.81 -14.04 7.37
C TRP A 25 0.71 -15.33 6.52
N SER A 26 0.42 -16.49 7.14
CA SER A 26 0.15 -17.74 6.44
C SER A 26 -1.23 -17.84 5.79
N GLU A 27 -2.22 -17.07 6.22
CA GLU A 27 -3.57 -17.04 5.62
C GLU A 27 -3.64 -16.10 4.42
N CYS A 28 -2.82 -15.07 4.37
CA CYS A 28 -2.73 -14.12 3.24
C CYS A 28 -1.96 -14.70 2.01
N VAL A 29 -1.98 -16.01 1.75
CA VAL A 29 -1.09 -16.71 0.79
C VAL A 29 -1.78 -17.11 -0.52
N SER A 30 -3.02 -16.70 -0.74
CA SER A 30 -3.65 -16.80 -2.06
C SER A 30 -4.03 -15.41 -2.54
N LEU A 31 -3.49 -15.01 -3.70
CA LEU A 31 -4.13 -14.21 -4.78
C LEU A 31 -3.12 -13.27 -5.50
N ARG A 32 -2.37 -13.88 -6.44
CA ARG A 32 -2.21 -13.55 -7.88
C ARG A 32 -0.84 -14.05 -8.39
N GLU A 33 -0.91 -14.69 -9.54
CA GLU A 33 0.12 -15.48 -10.25
C GLU A 33 1.31 -14.70 -10.82
N SER A 34 1.26 -13.37 -10.85
CA SER A 34 2.22 -12.57 -11.63
C SER A 34 3.49 -12.17 -10.87
N MET A 35 3.47 -12.15 -9.53
CA MET A 35 4.63 -11.76 -8.71
C MET A 35 5.34 -12.96 -8.08
N TYR A 36 4.61 -14.04 -7.82
CA TYR A 36 5.23 -15.27 -7.35
C TYR A 36 5.76 -16.06 -8.54
N ARG A 37 7.08 -16.30 -8.54
CA ARG A 37 7.76 -17.14 -9.55
C ARG A 37 7.17 -18.56 -9.68
N SER A 38 6.36 -19.00 -8.72
CA SER A 38 5.68 -20.29 -8.76
C SER A 38 4.45 -20.31 -7.84
N ASN A 39 3.34 -20.80 -8.39
CA ASN A 39 2.07 -21.06 -7.67
C ASN A 39 1.97 -22.48 -7.09
N ASN A 40 3.05 -23.26 -7.12
CA ASN A 40 3.04 -24.59 -6.50
C ASN A 40 2.96 -24.43 -4.97
N PRO A 41 2.16 -25.24 -4.24
CA PRO A 41 2.05 -25.19 -2.78
C PRO A 41 3.38 -25.17 -2.02
N SER A 42 4.41 -25.84 -2.56
CA SER A 42 5.75 -25.86 -1.97
C SER A 42 6.49 -24.51 -2.09
N ALA A 43 6.27 -23.76 -3.17
CA ALA A 43 6.84 -22.44 -3.39
C ALA A 43 6.16 -21.42 -2.48
N LEU A 44 4.82 -21.42 -2.41
CA LEU A 44 4.04 -20.58 -1.51
C LEU A 44 4.47 -20.75 -0.05
N ARG A 45 4.59 -22.00 0.44
CA ARG A 45 5.10 -22.27 1.80
C ARG A 45 6.51 -21.72 2.02
N SER A 46 7.37 -21.77 0.99
CA SER A 46 8.73 -21.23 1.09
C SER A 46 8.71 -19.70 1.18
N GLN A 47 7.87 -19.04 0.38
CA GLN A 47 7.71 -17.59 0.39
C GLN A 47 7.16 -17.09 1.73
N THR A 48 6.12 -17.73 2.28
CA THR A 48 5.60 -17.41 3.61
C THR A 48 6.68 -17.50 4.67
N ARG A 49 7.51 -18.56 4.66
CA ARG A 49 8.62 -18.71 5.62
C ARG A 49 9.67 -17.62 5.47
N ILE A 50 10.00 -17.25 4.23
CA ILE A 50 10.96 -16.18 3.93
C ILE A 50 10.42 -14.83 4.43
N ILE A 51 9.18 -14.48 4.06
CA ILE A 51 8.50 -13.23 4.45
C ILE A 51 8.40 -13.11 5.96
N ASN A 52 7.92 -14.15 6.66
CA ASN A 52 7.77 -14.12 8.11
C ASN A 52 9.13 -13.96 8.81
N SER A 53 10.16 -14.63 8.29
CA SER A 53 11.52 -14.52 8.86
C SER A 53 12.13 -13.15 8.61
N PHE A 54 11.91 -12.59 7.42
CA PHE A 54 12.35 -11.25 7.07
C PHE A 54 11.65 -10.19 7.94
N TYR A 55 10.33 -10.28 8.11
CA TYR A 55 9.57 -9.38 8.99
C TYR A 55 10.06 -9.45 10.44
N GLN A 56 10.33 -10.64 10.97
CA GLN A 56 10.91 -10.78 12.30
C GLN A 56 12.31 -10.15 12.39
N LEU A 57 13.17 -10.31 11.37
CA LEU A 57 14.47 -9.64 11.35
C LEU A 57 14.31 -8.12 11.30
N LEU A 58 13.34 -7.61 10.54
CA LEU A 58 13.09 -6.18 10.39
C LEU A 58 12.65 -5.51 11.71
N ASN A 59 11.92 -6.24 12.56
CA ASN A 59 11.58 -5.77 13.91
C ASN A 59 12.84 -5.55 14.77
N ASP A 60 13.79 -6.49 14.71
CA ASP A 60 14.94 -6.52 15.62
C ASP A 60 16.20 -5.83 15.06
N THR A 61 16.24 -5.53 13.75
CA THR A 61 17.45 -5.11 13.05
C THR A 61 17.11 -4.10 11.95
N ALA A 62 17.94 -3.08 11.78
CA ALA A 62 17.78 -2.11 10.70
C ALA A 62 17.84 -2.82 9.34
N TYR A 63 16.97 -2.45 8.40
CA TYR A 63 16.88 -3.08 7.07
C TYR A 63 18.24 -3.24 6.39
N GLU A 64 19.12 -2.24 6.54
CA GLU A 64 20.40 -2.24 5.85
C GLU A 64 21.37 -3.30 6.36
N GLU A 65 21.27 -3.66 7.64
CA GLU A 65 22.08 -4.68 8.28
C GLU A 65 21.55 -6.11 8.03
N ILE A 66 20.32 -6.24 7.52
CA ILE A 66 19.74 -7.54 7.17
C ILE A 66 20.38 -8.06 5.88
N SER A 67 20.95 -9.25 5.95
CA SER A 67 21.51 -9.98 4.81
C SER A 67 20.61 -11.13 4.37
N VAL A 68 20.69 -11.50 3.09
CA VAL A 68 20.05 -12.72 2.55
C VAL A 68 20.46 -13.97 3.34
N LYS A 69 21.70 -14.03 3.85
CA LYS A 69 22.18 -15.14 4.68
C LYS A 69 21.40 -15.25 6.00
N GLN A 70 21.12 -14.12 6.67
CA GLN A 70 20.30 -14.12 7.90
C GLN A 70 18.87 -14.56 7.60
N ILE A 71 18.28 -14.09 6.49
CA ILE A 71 16.93 -14.49 6.06
C ILE A 71 16.87 -16.00 5.83
N ILE A 72 17.82 -16.55 5.05
CA ILE A 72 17.94 -18.00 4.77
C ILE A 72 18.07 -18.79 6.07
N SER A 73 18.96 -18.35 6.97
CA SER A 73 19.20 -19.01 8.26
C SER A 73 17.95 -19.04 9.13
N LYS A 74 17.25 -17.91 9.25
CA LYS A 74 16.06 -17.80 10.11
C LYS A 74 14.85 -18.51 9.52
N SER A 75 14.69 -18.48 8.20
CA SER A 75 13.61 -19.17 7.50
C SER A 75 13.82 -20.68 7.35
N GLN A 76 15.03 -21.19 7.63
CA GLN A 76 15.39 -22.61 7.53
C GLN A 76 15.13 -23.18 6.12
N ILE A 77 15.44 -22.39 5.09
CA ILE A 77 15.37 -22.79 3.68
C ILE A 77 16.76 -22.81 3.04
N SER A 78 16.93 -23.51 1.91
CA SER A 78 18.22 -23.51 1.20
C SER A 78 18.43 -22.21 0.42
N ARG A 79 19.70 -21.84 0.18
CA ARG A 79 20.05 -20.71 -0.71
C ARG A 79 19.41 -20.85 -2.10
N LYS A 80 19.40 -22.06 -2.67
CA LYS A 80 18.74 -22.36 -3.97
C LYS A 80 17.23 -22.12 -3.90
N THR A 81 16.59 -22.41 -2.76
CA THR A 81 15.17 -22.13 -2.55
C THR A 81 14.88 -20.64 -2.41
N PHE A 82 15.75 -19.87 -1.74
CA PHE A 82 15.61 -18.42 -1.67
C PHE A 82 15.61 -17.82 -3.07
N TYR A 83 16.67 -18.06 -3.85
CA TYR A 83 16.82 -17.45 -5.18
C TYR A 83 15.84 -17.98 -6.24
N ARG A 84 15.18 -19.11 -5.98
CA ARG A 84 14.04 -19.54 -6.80
C ARG A 84 12.80 -18.67 -6.59
N ASN A 85 12.68 -18.02 -5.43
CA ASN A 85 11.52 -17.22 -5.06
C ASN A 85 11.78 -15.71 -5.11
N PHE A 86 12.97 -15.26 -4.71
CA PHE A 86 13.31 -13.83 -4.63
C PHE A 86 14.72 -13.56 -5.15
N ASP A 87 14.92 -12.43 -5.81
CA ASP A 87 16.25 -12.03 -6.29
C ASP A 87 17.12 -11.38 -5.22
N SER A 88 16.49 -10.68 -4.26
CA SER A 88 17.18 -9.88 -3.27
C SER A 88 16.37 -9.75 -1.97
N LYS A 89 16.95 -9.13 -0.93
CA LYS A 89 16.20 -8.74 0.28
C LYS A 89 15.14 -7.66 -0.01
N GLU A 90 15.41 -6.80 -0.99
CA GLU A 90 14.49 -5.75 -1.43
C GLU A 90 13.27 -6.35 -2.12
N ASP A 91 13.46 -7.39 -2.94
CA ASP A 91 12.37 -8.13 -3.58
C ASP A 91 11.44 -8.80 -2.54
N VAL A 92 12.01 -9.31 -1.45
CA VAL A 92 11.21 -9.79 -0.29
C VAL A 92 10.41 -8.64 0.33
N LEU A 93 11.02 -7.47 0.54
CA LEU A 93 10.36 -6.31 1.13
C LEU A 93 9.23 -5.78 0.23
N ILE A 94 9.49 -5.61 -1.07
CA ILE A 94 8.48 -5.20 -2.05
C ILE A 94 7.32 -6.19 -2.07
N SER A 95 7.61 -7.50 -1.96
CA SER A 95 6.58 -8.53 -1.85
C SER A 95 5.74 -8.41 -0.57
N CYS A 96 6.34 -8.04 0.57
CA CYS A 96 5.59 -7.73 1.79
C CYS A 96 4.66 -6.52 1.61
N ILE A 97 5.18 -5.43 1.04
CA ILE A 97 4.42 -4.20 0.77
C ILE A 97 3.24 -4.50 -0.16
N TYR A 98 3.53 -5.15 -1.29
CA TYR A 98 2.51 -5.52 -2.26
C TYR A 98 1.43 -6.38 -1.63
N LYS A 99 1.80 -7.39 -0.83
CA LYS A 99 0.83 -8.26 -0.16
C LYS A 99 -0.11 -7.53 0.80
N ILE A 100 0.38 -6.50 1.49
CA ILE A 100 -0.47 -5.66 2.34
C ILE A 100 -1.44 -4.84 1.49
N LEU A 101 -0.95 -4.26 0.39
CA LEU A 101 -1.75 -3.39 -0.47
C LEU A 101 -2.71 -4.15 -1.39
N SER A 102 -2.36 -5.36 -1.82
CA SER A 102 -3.12 -6.12 -2.83
C SER A 102 -4.48 -6.54 -2.31
N ALA A 103 -4.60 -6.92 -1.04
CA ALA A 103 -5.88 -7.24 -0.43
C ALA A 103 -6.87 -6.06 -0.51
N TYR A 104 -6.35 -4.84 -0.38
CA TYR A 104 -7.15 -3.63 -0.52
C TYR A 104 -7.46 -3.30 -1.98
N ILE A 105 -6.48 -3.40 -2.88
CA ILE A 105 -6.69 -3.18 -4.32
C ILE A 105 -7.79 -4.12 -4.81
N GLU A 106 -7.76 -5.40 -4.41
CA GLU A 106 -8.81 -6.36 -4.70
C GLU A 106 -10.17 -5.94 -4.12
N GLU A 107 -10.21 -5.43 -2.90
CA GLU A 107 -11.45 -4.87 -2.32
C GLU A 107 -11.98 -3.71 -3.16
N MET A 108 -11.13 -2.80 -3.63
CA MET A 108 -11.51 -1.68 -4.51
C MET A 108 -12.24 -2.18 -5.75
N HIS A 109 -11.73 -3.25 -6.39
CA HIS A 109 -12.36 -3.84 -7.56
C HIS A 109 -13.79 -4.29 -7.25
N THR A 110 -14.00 -4.91 -6.09
CA THR A 110 -15.31 -5.46 -5.71
C THR A 110 -16.35 -4.44 -5.25
N GLN A 111 -15.98 -3.17 -5.08
CA GLN A 111 -16.92 -2.11 -4.69
C GLN A 111 -17.70 -1.58 -5.89
N SER A 112 -19.01 -1.38 -5.69
CA SER A 112 -19.90 -0.83 -6.73
C SER A 112 -19.72 0.67 -6.96
N GLU A 113 -19.15 1.38 -5.99
CA GLU A 113 -18.84 2.79 -6.10
C GLU A 113 -17.65 3.09 -5.19
N VAL A 114 -16.54 3.50 -5.79
CA VAL A 114 -15.38 3.99 -5.05
C VAL A 114 -15.58 5.49 -4.87
N THR A 115 -15.44 6.01 -3.66
CA THR A 115 -15.50 7.45 -3.37
C THR A 115 -14.20 7.90 -2.73
N LEU A 116 -13.91 9.20 -2.74
CA LEU A 116 -12.70 9.73 -2.09
C LEU A 116 -12.71 9.44 -0.57
N SER A 117 -13.86 9.54 0.08
CA SER A 117 -13.99 9.18 1.49
C SER A 117 -13.66 7.72 1.73
N TRP A 118 -14.20 6.83 0.90
CA TRP A 118 -13.90 5.40 0.98
C TRP A 118 -12.40 5.11 0.77
N ILE A 119 -11.75 5.75 -0.22
CA ILE A 119 -10.31 5.58 -0.46
C ILE A 119 -9.49 6.00 0.78
N ILE A 120 -9.82 7.15 1.37
CA ILE A 120 -9.13 7.67 2.54
C ILE A 120 -9.33 6.75 3.74
N GLU A 121 -10.58 6.36 4.04
CA GLU A 121 -10.92 5.46 5.15
C GLU A 121 -10.15 4.14 5.05
N GLN A 122 -10.09 3.56 3.86
CA GLN A 122 -9.38 2.30 3.65
C GLN A 122 -7.87 2.46 3.75
N ALA A 123 -7.31 3.56 3.22
CA ALA A 123 -5.89 3.84 3.35
C ALA A 123 -5.48 3.97 4.84
N PHE A 124 -6.30 4.63 5.66
CA PHE A 124 -6.10 4.66 7.12
C PHE A 124 -6.25 3.28 7.77
N ARG A 125 -7.27 2.51 7.41
CA ARG A 125 -7.48 1.14 7.94
C ARG A 125 -6.26 0.26 7.69
N ILE A 126 -5.70 0.29 6.49
CA ILE A 126 -4.50 -0.48 6.12
C ILE A 126 -3.31 -0.04 6.96
N LEU A 127 -3.12 1.28 7.07
CA LEU A 127 -2.02 1.87 7.82
C LEU A 127 -2.12 1.52 9.31
N GLU A 128 -3.30 1.59 9.90
CA GLU A 128 -3.56 1.26 11.30
C GLU A 128 -3.36 -0.24 11.57
N HIS A 129 -3.96 -1.11 10.75
CA HIS A 129 -3.84 -2.56 10.90
C HIS A 129 -2.39 -3.05 10.76
N ASN A 130 -1.57 -2.36 9.95
CA ASN A 130 -0.18 -2.70 9.70
C ASN A 130 0.79 -1.64 10.27
N LYS A 131 0.37 -0.87 11.29
CA LYS A 131 1.10 0.31 11.79
C LYS A 131 2.55 -0.01 12.12
N ASN A 132 2.81 -1.11 12.82
CA ASN A 132 4.17 -1.54 13.15
C ASN A 132 5.04 -1.74 11.90
N PHE A 133 4.52 -2.42 10.86
CA PHE A 133 5.28 -2.62 9.62
C PHE A 133 5.62 -1.30 8.94
N PHE A 134 4.65 -0.40 8.79
CA PHE A 134 4.91 0.91 8.18
C PHE A 134 5.85 1.77 9.03
N GLN A 135 5.78 1.71 10.36
CA GLN A 135 6.72 2.38 11.26
C GLN A 135 8.15 1.84 11.11
N LEU A 136 8.34 0.54 10.88
CA LEU A 136 9.65 -0.03 10.55
C LEU A 136 10.18 0.51 9.22
N LEU A 137 9.32 0.63 8.20
CA LEU A 137 9.72 1.26 6.94
C LEU A 137 10.07 2.73 7.12
N GLN A 138 9.34 3.45 7.96
CA GLN A 138 9.64 4.85 8.27
C GLN A 138 10.97 5.00 8.98
N ARG A 139 11.21 4.20 10.03
CA ARG A 139 12.49 4.14 10.77
C ARG A 139 13.67 3.99 9.82
N ASP A 140 13.52 3.11 8.81
CA ASP A 140 14.59 2.78 7.88
C ASP A 140 14.57 3.63 6.59
N ASN A 141 13.73 4.67 6.51
CA ASN A 141 13.55 5.55 5.33
C ASN A 141 13.12 4.83 4.04
N LEU A 142 12.30 3.78 4.18
CA LEU A 142 11.83 2.90 3.10
C LEU A 142 10.38 3.15 2.67
N LEU A 143 9.69 4.13 3.26
CA LEU A 143 8.30 4.47 2.89
C LEU A 143 8.16 4.79 1.39
N TYR A 144 9.20 5.29 0.73
CA TYR A 144 9.17 5.54 -0.72
C TYR A 144 8.89 4.27 -1.54
N LEU A 145 9.27 3.08 -1.05
CA LEU A 145 8.95 1.81 -1.71
C LEU A 145 7.44 1.55 -1.72
N VAL A 146 6.72 1.97 -0.67
CA VAL A 146 5.26 1.89 -0.61
C VAL A 146 4.65 2.79 -1.68
N LEU A 147 5.09 4.05 -1.76
CA LEU A 147 4.63 4.99 -2.77
C LEU A 147 4.91 4.47 -4.20
N ASN A 148 6.07 3.86 -4.43
CA ASN A 148 6.42 3.27 -5.72
C ASN A 148 5.49 2.11 -6.10
N VAL A 149 5.17 1.22 -5.15
CA VAL A 149 4.22 0.12 -5.37
C VAL A 149 2.84 0.69 -5.66
N ILE A 150 2.33 1.62 -4.84
CA ILE A 150 1.02 2.25 -5.05
C ILE A 150 0.94 2.88 -6.44
N ASN A 151 1.93 3.70 -6.80
CA ASN A 151 1.94 4.35 -8.11
C ASN A 151 1.96 3.32 -9.25
N ARG A 152 2.74 2.24 -9.15
CA ARG A 152 2.76 1.20 -10.18
C ARG A 152 1.39 0.56 -10.34
N GLU A 153 0.80 0.06 -9.25
CA GLU A 153 -0.48 -0.67 -9.33
C GLU A 153 -1.64 0.23 -9.79
N ILE A 154 -1.74 1.44 -9.25
CA ILE A 154 -2.79 2.40 -9.60
C ILE A 154 -2.67 2.83 -11.08
N LEU A 155 -1.45 3.06 -11.58
CA LEU A 155 -1.27 3.48 -12.97
C LEU A 155 -1.49 2.33 -13.94
N ASP A 156 -0.95 1.15 -13.65
CA ASP A 156 -1.12 -0.01 -14.51
C ASP A 156 -2.62 -0.35 -14.64
N GLU A 157 -3.41 -0.23 -13.58
CA GLU A 157 -4.85 -0.42 -13.63
C GLU A 157 -5.60 0.72 -14.35
N HIS A 158 -5.33 1.99 -14.02
CA HIS A 158 -6.08 3.11 -14.59
C HIS A 158 -5.81 3.36 -16.06
N PHE A 159 -4.62 3.00 -16.57
CA PHE A 159 -4.22 3.30 -17.93
C PHE A 159 -4.24 2.10 -18.88
N SER A 160 -4.30 0.86 -18.37
CA SER A 160 -4.52 -0.33 -19.22
C SER A 160 -5.95 -0.41 -19.80
N LEU A 161 -6.90 0.36 -19.26
CA LEU A 161 -8.32 0.32 -19.62
C LEU A 161 -8.79 1.51 -20.48
N SER A 162 -7.93 2.50 -20.77
CA SER A 162 -8.34 3.65 -21.56
C SER A 162 -7.30 4.03 -22.61
N ASP A 163 -7.52 3.59 -23.85
CA ASP A 163 -6.73 3.93 -25.03
C ASP A 163 -6.72 5.44 -25.40
N GLN A 164 -7.38 6.32 -24.62
CA GLN A 164 -7.62 7.72 -25.02
C GLN A 164 -7.64 8.79 -23.90
N LYS A 165 -7.11 8.57 -22.69
CA LYS A 165 -7.01 9.66 -21.69
C LYS A 165 -5.69 10.44 -21.85
N SER A 166 -5.80 11.76 -22.02
CA SER A 166 -4.67 12.69 -22.20
C SER A 166 -3.62 12.58 -21.09
N ASP A 167 -2.35 12.86 -21.42
CA ASP A 167 -1.20 12.87 -20.49
C ASP A 167 -1.48 13.55 -19.13
N PHE A 168 -2.35 14.57 -19.10
CA PHE A 168 -2.74 15.29 -17.87
C PHE A 168 -3.39 14.42 -16.79
N SER A 169 -4.15 13.39 -17.15
CA SER A 169 -4.82 12.51 -16.18
C SER A 169 -3.81 11.78 -15.30
N ARG A 170 -2.64 11.43 -15.85
CA ARG A 170 -1.56 10.79 -15.11
C ARG A 170 -1.02 11.71 -14.03
N TYR A 171 -0.78 12.98 -14.35
CA TYR A 171 -0.29 13.95 -13.36
C TYR A 171 -1.29 14.17 -12.22
N ILE A 172 -2.60 14.18 -12.51
CA ILE A 172 -3.64 14.30 -11.49
C ILE A 172 -3.65 13.09 -10.56
N VAL A 173 -3.54 11.88 -11.11
CA VAL A 173 -3.44 10.65 -10.30
C VAL A 173 -2.22 10.68 -9.39
N TYR A 174 -1.03 11.02 -9.93
CA TYR A 174 0.19 11.16 -9.11
C TYR A 174 0.05 12.24 -8.03
N PHE A 175 -0.59 13.37 -8.34
CA PHE A 175 -0.83 14.44 -7.38
C PHE A 175 -1.71 13.94 -6.22
N ASN A 176 -2.82 13.27 -6.52
CA ASN A 176 -3.74 12.77 -5.50
C ASN A 176 -3.11 11.67 -4.64
N VAL A 177 -2.42 10.71 -5.27
CA VAL A 177 -1.69 9.65 -4.55
C VAL A 177 -0.62 10.25 -3.65
N GLY A 178 0.18 11.19 -4.17
CA GLY A 178 1.22 11.86 -3.40
C GLY A 178 0.66 12.68 -2.23
N ALA A 179 -0.43 13.42 -2.45
CA ALA A 179 -1.08 14.21 -1.40
C ALA A 179 -1.59 13.32 -0.26
N LEU A 180 -2.30 12.24 -0.58
CA LEU A 180 -2.79 11.29 0.42
C LEU A 180 -1.65 10.59 1.14
N PHE A 181 -0.64 10.12 0.40
CA PHE A 181 0.53 9.44 0.95
C PHE A 181 1.28 10.30 1.97
N ASN A 182 1.44 11.60 1.69
CA ASN A 182 2.09 12.53 2.61
C ASN A 182 1.29 12.74 3.91
N VAL A 183 -0.04 12.83 3.82
CA VAL A 183 -0.91 12.93 5.00
C VAL A 183 -0.81 11.67 5.86
N LEU A 184 -0.85 10.50 5.23
CA LEU A 184 -0.72 9.21 5.91
C LEU A 184 0.67 9.04 6.55
N SER A 185 1.73 9.46 5.87
CA SER A 185 3.09 9.43 6.40
C SER A 185 3.24 10.35 7.62
N LEU A 186 2.62 11.54 7.61
CA LEU A 186 2.59 12.44 8.77
C LEU A 186 1.81 11.84 9.94
N TRP A 187 0.68 11.19 9.68
CA TRP A 187 -0.09 10.52 10.74
C TRP A 187 0.70 9.38 11.37
N LEU A 188 1.52 8.67 10.59
CA LEU A 188 2.37 7.57 11.08
C LEU A 188 3.47 8.05 12.04
N GLU A 189 3.97 9.29 11.87
CA GLU A 189 5.03 9.89 12.72
C GLU A 189 4.58 10.10 14.17
N LYS A 190 3.29 10.33 14.36
CA LYS A 190 2.74 10.73 15.65
C LYS A 190 1.92 9.59 16.20
N ASP A 191 2.00 9.35 17.51
CA ASP A 191 0.84 8.79 18.23
C ASP A 191 -0.22 9.90 18.33
N ASP A 192 -0.72 10.32 17.16
CA ASP A 192 -1.60 11.45 17.04
C ASP A 192 -2.95 11.09 17.65
N ALA A 193 -3.55 12.05 18.34
CA ALA A 193 -4.86 11.88 18.97
C ALA A 193 -6.01 11.86 17.94
N TYR A 194 -5.70 12.12 16.67
CA TYR A 194 -6.68 12.20 15.58
C TYR A 194 -6.92 10.83 14.96
N SER A 195 -8.20 10.45 14.94
CA SER A 195 -8.66 9.27 14.23
C SER A 195 -8.64 9.49 12.70
N ALA A 196 -8.77 8.41 11.94
CA ALA A 196 -8.98 8.47 10.49
C ALA A 196 -10.17 9.38 10.13
N ASP A 197 -11.25 9.31 10.90
CA ASP A 197 -12.46 10.11 10.71
C ASP A 197 -12.20 11.61 10.90
N ASP A 198 -11.38 11.98 11.90
CA ASP A 198 -11.00 13.38 12.13
C ASP A 198 -10.27 13.94 10.92
N ILE A 199 -9.28 13.21 10.40
CA ILE A 199 -8.49 13.64 9.25
C ILE A 199 -9.35 13.67 7.98
N LEU A 200 -10.21 12.68 7.78
CA LEU A 200 -11.16 12.66 6.66
C LEU A 200 -12.07 13.89 6.68
N ARG A 201 -12.60 14.26 7.85
CA ARG A 201 -13.41 15.47 8.01
C ARG A 201 -12.62 16.72 7.66
N PHE A 202 -11.40 16.84 8.18
CA PHE A 202 -10.51 17.98 7.87
C PHE A 202 -10.19 18.08 6.37
N LEU A 203 -9.88 16.96 5.71
CA LEU A 203 -9.58 16.94 4.27
C LEU A 203 -10.82 17.27 3.44
N SER A 204 -11.99 16.72 3.80
CA SER A 204 -13.26 17.01 3.13
C SER A 204 -13.66 18.48 3.25
N ASP A 205 -13.51 19.05 4.45
CA ASP A 205 -13.73 20.47 4.70
C ASP A 205 -12.75 21.34 3.91
N TYR A 206 -11.47 20.95 3.85
CA TYR A 206 -10.44 21.66 3.08
C TYR A 206 -10.74 21.65 1.58
N MET A 207 -11.13 20.50 1.02
CA MET A 207 -11.44 20.35 -0.40
C MET A 207 -12.70 21.12 -0.81
N THR A 208 -13.72 21.19 0.06
CA THR A 208 -14.97 21.91 -0.22
C THR A 208 -14.86 23.41 0.01
N SER A 209 -14.06 23.85 0.99
CA SER A 209 -13.92 25.27 1.34
C SER A 209 -12.81 26.01 0.57
N GLY A 210 -11.92 25.28 -0.10
CA GLY A 210 -10.80 25.82 -0.85
C GLY A 210 -9.62 26.28 0.01
N ILE A 211 -8.43 26.35 -0.60
CA ILE A 211 -7.12 26.61 0.03
C ILE A 211 -7.12 27.90 0.89
N THR A 212 -7.95 28.89 0.57
CA THR A 212 -7.86 30.25 1.12
C THR A 212 -8.52 30.44 2.50
N LYS A 213 -9.34 29.50 2.99
CA LYS A 213 -10.03 29.66 4.29
C LYS A 213 -9.31 29.05 5.49
N ASN A 214 -8.50 28.01 5.28
CA ASN A 214 -7.96 27.19 6.38
C ASN A 214 -6.46 27.40 6.66
N LEU A 215 -5.76 28.11 5.78
CA LEU A 215 -4.38 28.53 6.03
C LEU A 215 -4.39 29.87 6.79
N LYS A 216 -4.13 29.83 8.10
CA LYS A 216 -3.93 31.04 8.91
C LYS A 216 -2.74 31.90 8.46
N SER A 217 -1.91 31.39 7.56
CA SER A 217 -0.79 32.09 6.91
C SER A 217 -0.65 31.60 5.47
N PRO A 218 -0.39 32.49 4.49
CA PRO A 218 -0.19 32.06 3.10
C PRO A 218 0.96 31.04 3.01
N LEU A 219 0.76 30.01 2.19
CA LEU A 219 1.83 29.09 1.78
C LEU A 219 2.91 29.92 1.06
N VAL A 220 4.03 30.16 1.73
CA VAL A 220 5.24 30.64 1.08
C VAL A 220 5.90 29.40 0.48
N ILE A 221 5.70 29.20 -0.82
CA ILE A 221 6.37 28.17 -1.62
C ILE A 221 7.77 28.67 -1.96
#